data_AF-A0A7X5SAA6-F1
#
_entry.id   AF-A0A7X5SAA6-F1
#
_cell.length_a   1.000
_cell.length_b   1.000
_cell.length_c   1.000
_cell.angle_alpha   90.00
_cell.angle_beta   90.00
_cell.angle_gamma   90.00
#
_symmetry.space_group_name_H-M   'P 1'
#
loop_
_entity.id
_entity.type
_entity.pdbx_description
1 polymer ?
#
loop_
_entity_poly.entity_id
_entity_poly.type
_entity_poly.pdbx_seq_one_letter_code
_entity_poly.pdbx_strand_id
1 'polypeptide(L)'
;RDDNTEWYERQLINNQLRGTHAFGEYDDLKIEWRAAVANASRDVPYETGIRYELLDGYWAHDASRVQNYTRFSKVDDKVASGGVDVTWRLPIEHDFTVKGGLAYLDNDRSAWSREFRFLALDGPLPFYNQFQRVDYLISDYNLSNDLLRLRETTGSFGAAAYDATLKVKAAYLQAEGEIVPTLRATVGVRYEDATQAVHPYDIFTGVRQDSVAPLENSYALPSATVTWNFAENQQLRFGASKTIARPQFREMAPQQYLDPDIDRQFFGNPFLVDSELVNLDARYEWFFEPGEYFTVGAFYKSIDKPIEAIVNDAPGGGIVQSFINAPEATLYGIELEAKKYLDLPIAADWWGDKRVFVSGNYTRTKSEVSASDGDTVQPFGFTAPVQATLFIRDGSALQGQSDDIANLQIGVESESTHSQATLIANYVGERVSARGRPGQPDYIDKPGTSLDLVIKKG
;
A
#
# COMPACT_ATOMS: atom_id res chain seq x y z
N ARG A 1 -18.54 23.60 1.72
CA ARG A 1 -17.68 23.59 0.51
C ARG A 1 -16.25 23.71 0.99
N ASP A 2 -15.34 22.88 0.50
CA ASP A 2 -13.92 22.97 0.84
C ASP A 2 -13.14 23.33 -0.44
N ASP A 3 -12.32 24.37 -0.37
CA ASP A 3 -11.43 24.80 -1.45
C ASP A 3 -9.99 24.53 -1.05
N ASN A 4 -9.30 23.70 -1.82
CA ASN A 4 -7.89 23.34 -1.59
C ASN A 4 -7.00 23.80 -2.76
N THR A 5 -5.76 24.16 -2.47
CA THR A 5 -4.70 24.44 -3.45
C THR A 5 -3.40 23.86 -2.93
N GLU A 6 -2.77 23.00 -3.72
CA GLU A 6 -1.69 22.15 -3.25
C GLU A 6 -0.58 22.08 -4.31
N TRP A 7 0.67 22.20 -3.88
CA TRP A 7 1.85 22.01 -4.72
C TRP A 7 2.74 20.93 -4.13
N TYR A 8 3.08 19.94 -4.95
CA TYR A 8 3.87 18.78 -4.55
C TYR A 8 5.08 18.60 -5.46
N GLU A 9 6.27 18.55 -4.88
CA GLU A 9 7.51 18.19 -5.57
C GLU A 9 7.95 16.81 -5.12
N ARG A 10 8.09 15.88 -6.06
CA ARG A 10 8.51 14.51 -5.79
C ARG A 10 9.78 14.22 -6.58
N GLN A 11 10.80 13.72 -5.90
CA GLN A 11 12.07 13.35 -6.51
C GLN A 11 12.46 11.96 -6.06
N LEU A 12 12.98 11.16 -7.00
CA LEU A 12 13.59 9.86 -6.73
C LEU A 12 14.95 9.84 -7.44
N ILE A 13 16.02 9.67 -6.67
CA ILE A 13 17.34 9.32 -7.18
C ILE A 13 17.63 7.90 -6.75
N ASN A 14 17.99 7.04 -7.70
CA ASN A 14 18.40 5.68 -7.42
C ASN A 14 19.71 5.37 -8.15
N ASN A 15 20.73 4.95 -7.40
CA ASN A 15 22.00 4.49 -7.93
C ASN A 15 22.16 3.02 -7.58
N GLN A 16 22.36 2.18 -8.59
CA GLN A 16 22.50 0.74 -8.41
C GLN A 16 23.76 0.24 -9.11
N LEU A 17 24.49 -0.62 -8.41
CA LEU A 17 25.57 -1.43 -8.95
C LEU A 17 25.18 -2.90 -8.81
N ARG A 18 25.46 -3.67 -9.85
CA ARG A 18 25.27 -5.11 -9.86
C ARG A 18 26.42 -5.78 -10.59
N GLY A 19 26.77 -6.97 -10.15
CA GLY A 19 27.73 -7.81 -10.83
C GLY A 19 27.32 -9.27 -10.77
N THR A 20 27.67 -9.97 -11.85
CA THR A 20 27.40 -11.39 -12.01
C THR A 20 28.71 -12.05 -12.42
N HIS A 21 29.10 -13.08 -11.69
CA HIS A 21 30.26 -13.91 -11.98
C HIS A 21 29.79 -15.34 -12.16
N ALA A 22 30.09 -15.95 -13.29
CA ALA A 22 29.75 -17.33 -13.58
C ALA A 22 31.03 -18.15 -13.76
N PHE A 23 31.03 -19.36 -13.21
CA PHE A 23 32.16 -20.28 -13.20
C PHE A 23 31.68 -21.68 -13.61
N GLY A 24 32.54 -22.42 -14.30
CA GLY A 24 32.20 -23.71 -14.90
C GLY A 24 31.98 -23.59 -16.41
N GLU A 25 31.98 -24.72 -17.12
CA GLU A 25 31.76 -24.75 -18.57
C GLU A 25 30.30 -24.38 -18.93
N TYR A 26 29.38 -24.63 -17.99
CA TYR A 26 27.94 -24.39 -18.15
C TYR A 26 27.38 -23.39 -17.13
N ASP A 27 28.21 -22.49 -16.62
CA ASP A 27 27.84 -21.52 -15.57
C ASP A 27 27.31 -22.20 -14.30
N ASP A 28 27.89 -23.35 -13.94
CA ASP A 28 27.44 -24.23 -12.84
C ASP A 28 27.44 -23.52 -11.48
N LEU A 29 28.37 -22.59 -11.27
CA LEU A 29 28.41 -21.74 -10.08
C LEU A 29 28.28 -20.28 -10.50
N LYS A 30 27.23 -19.61 -10.00
CA LYS A 30 26.96 -18.20 -10.26
C LYS A 30 26.94 -17.43 -8.95
N ILE A 31 27.72 -16.35 -8.88
CA ILE A 31 27.74 -15.41 -7.76
C ILE A 31 27.23 -14.07 -8.27
N GLU A 32 26.15 -13.61 -7.68
CA GLU A 32 25.52 -12.33 -8.02
C GLU A 32 25.58 -11.42 -6.80
N TRP A 33 25.94 -10.17 -7.01
CA TRP A 33 25.93 -9.17 -5.96
C TRP A 33 25.25 -7.90 -6.44
N ARG A 34 24.61 -7.21 -5.49
CA ARG A 34 23.96 -5.93 -5.72
C ARG A 34 24.27 -4.97 -4.58
N ALA A 35 24.40 -3.71 -4.92
CA ALA A 35 24.42 -2.59 -3.98
C ALA A 35 23.58 -1.46 -4.56
N ALA A 36 22.74 -0.84 -3.75
CA ALA A 36 21.92 0.28 -4.17
C ALA A 36 21.82 1.33 -3.07
N VAL A 37 21.83 2.59 -3.48
CA VAL A 37 21.48 3.74 -2.64
C VAL A 37 20.42 4.56 -3.35
N ALA A 38 19.32 4.81 -2.66
CA ALA A 38 18.20 5.59 -3.17
C ALA A 38 17.83 6.70 -2.19
N ASN A 39 17.43 7.85 -2.74
CA ASN A 39 16.76 8.91 -1.99
C ASN A 39 15.41 9.21 -2.66
N ALA A 40 14.32 9.10 -1.90
CA ALA A 40 13.01 9.58 -2.30
C ALA A 40 12.60 10.76 -1.41
N SER A 41 12.29 11.91 -2.01
CA SER A 41 11.85 13.08 -1.27
C SER A 41 10.50 13.59 -1.80
N ARG A 42 9.63 14.00 -0.88
CA ARG A 42 8.40 14.76 -1.19
C ARG A 42 8.46 16.08 -0.44
N ASP A 43 8.53 17.18 -1.18
CA ASP A 43 8.44 18.53 -0.64
C ASP A 43 7.06 19.11 -0.95
N VAL A 44 6.42 19.67 0.07
CA VAL A 44 5.14 20.37 -0.02
C VAL A 44 5.40 21.79 0.45
N PRO A 45 5.92 22.65 -0.44
CA PRO A 45 6.24 24.03 -0.09
C PRO A 45 4.98 24.89 0.08
N TYR A 46 3.81 24.42 -0.34
CA TYR A 46 2.56 25.15 -0.18
C TYR A 46 1.33 24.24 -0.30
N GLU A 47 0.55 24.14 0.77
CA GLU A 47 -0.76 23.50 0.79
C GLU A 47 -1.72 24.43 1.55
N THR A 48 -2.83 24.81 0.93
CA THR A 48 -3.85 25.66 1.57
C THR A 48 -5.22 25.07 1.42
N GLY A 49 -5.97 25.06 2.51
CA GLY A 49 -7.38 24.68 2.53
C GLY A 49 -8.24 25.73 3.22
N ILE A 50 -9.41 25.99 2.66
CA ILE A 50 -10.42 26.93 3.18
C ILE A 50 -11.78 26.25 3.16
N ARG A 51 -12.36 26.07 4.36
CA ARG A 51 -13.71 25.52 4.51
C ARG A 51 -14.74 26.64 4.55
N TYR A 52 -15.84 26.45 3.83
CA TYR A 52 -17.01 27.31 3.87
C TYR A 52 -18.22 26.55 4.40
N GLU A 53 -19.00 27.23 5.24
CA GLU A 53 -20.32 26.80 5.69
C GLU A 53 -21.42 27.47 4.86
N LEU A 54 -22.59 26.83 4.77
CA LEU A 54 -23.75 27.39 4.06
C LEU A 54 -24.63 28.14 5.06
N LEU A 55 -24.74 29.46 4.89
CA LEU A 55 -25.60 30.32 5.70
C LEU A 55 -26.55 31.09 4.79
N ASP A 56 -27.85 30.93 5.02
CA ASP A 56 -28.92 31.60 4.25
C ASP A 56 -28.78 31.47 2.73
N GLY A 57 -28.28 30.33 2.26
CA GLY A 57 -28.07 30.05 0.83
C GLY A 57 -26.75 30.56 0.24
N TYR A 58 -25.89 31.19 1.04
CA TYR A 58 -24.59 31.70 0.63
C TYR A 58 -23.45 30.98 1.35
N TRP A 59 -22.33 30.79 0.65
CA TRP A 59 -21.12 30.24 1.25
C TRP A 59 -20.42 31.31 2.08
N ALA A 60 -20.22 31.03 3.36
CA ALA A 60 -19.55 31.89 4.32
C ALA A 60 -18.29 31.22 4.86
N HIS A 61 -17.25 32.00 5.12
CA HIS A 61 -16.09 31.61 5.89
C HIS A 61 -16.01 32.46 7.16
N ASP A 62 -16.32 31.85 8.30
CA ASP A 62 -16.06 32.42 9.61
C ASP A 62 -14.96 31.64 10.31
N ALA A 63 -13.77 32.24 10.42
CA ALA A 63 -12.60 31.59 11.02
C ALA A 63 -12.71 31.30 12.53
N SER A 64 -13.85 31.64 13.17
CA SER A 64 -14.19 31.18 14.52
C SER A 64 -14.97 29.85 14.51
N ARG A 65 -15.57 29.45 13.38
CA ARG A 65 -16.43 28.26 13.23
C ARG A 65 -15.90 27.23 12.23
N VAL A 66 -15.30 27.69 11.15
CA VAL A 66 -14.78 26.83 10.07
C VAL A 66 -13.27 26.98 9.93
N GLN A 67 -12.62 25.91 9.47
CA GLN A 67 -11.17 25.84 9.41
C GLN A 67 -10.61 26.48 8.14
N ASN A 68 -9.44 27.10 8.28
CA ASN A 68 -8.51 27.37 7.19
C ASN A 68 -7.11 26.94 7.63
N TYR A 69 -6.25 26.60 6.68
CA TYR A 69 -4.86 26.29 6.97
C TYR A 69 -3.95 26.65 5.79
N THR A 70 -2.69 26.95 6.14
CA THR A 70 -1.54 26.92 5.25
C THR A 70 -0.52 25.96 5.86
N ARG A 71 -0.19 24.90 5.14
CA ARG A 71 0.68 23.83 5.59
C ARG A 71 1.90 23.71 4.69
N PHE A 72 3.02 23.44 5.34
CA PHE A 72 4.30 23.12 4.72
C PHE A 72 4.72 21.76 5.24
N SER A 73 5.19 20.87 4.39
CA SER A 73 5.69 19.58 4.85
C SER A 73 6.77 19.01 3.95
N LYS A 74 7.61 18.16 4.52
CA LYS A 74 8.63 17.44 3.77
C LYS A 74 8.83 16.05 4.34
N VAL A 75 9.06 15.11 3.43
CA VAL A 75 9.51 13.74 3.74
C VAL A 75 10.75 13.47 2.91
N ASP A 76 11.78 12.91 3.52
CA ASP A 76 13.02 12.47 2.88
C ASP A 76 13.33 11.05 3.38
N ASP A 77 13.36 10.09 2.44
CA ASP A 77 13.63 8.67 2.65
C ASP A 77 14.97 8.31 2.01
N LYS A 78 15.94 7.84 2.80
CA LYS A 78 17.23 7.35 2.33
C LYS A 78 17.33 5.86 2.56
N VAL A 79 17.49 5.12 1.47
CA VAL A 79 17.60 3.66 1.50
C VAL A 79 18.98 3.25 1.00
N ALA A 80 19.69 2.47 1.80
CA ALA A 80 20.87 1.72 1.38
C ALA A 80 20.55 0.22 1.44
N SER A 81 20.89 -0.51 0.39
CA SER A 81 20.69 -1.96 0.36
C SER A 81 21.83 -2.67 -0.33
N GLY A 82 22.07 -3.91 0.07
CA GLY A 82 23.05 -4.77 -0.54
C GLY A 82 22.70 -6.25 -0.39
N GLY A 83 23.25 -7.07 -1.27
CA GLY A 83 23.07 -8.51 -1.15
C GLY A 83 24.04 -9.28 -2.03
N VAL A 84 24.25 -10.53 -1.64
CA VAL A 84 25.05 -11.52 -2.38
C VAL A 84 24.25 -12.81 -2.45
N ASP A 85 24.17 -13.38 -3.64
CA ASP A 85 23.47 -14.60 -3.95
C ASP A 85 24.44 -15.58 -4.62
N VAL A 86 24.46 -16.82 -4.15
CA VAL A 86 25.23 -17.91 -4.71
C VAL A 86 24.25 -18.95 -5.23
N THR A 87 24.32 -19.22 -6.53
CA THR A 87 23.58 -20.30 -7.19
C THR A 87 24.55 -21.38 -7.60
N TRP A 88 24.28 -22.62 -7.20
CA TRP A 88 25.07 -23.78 -7.56
C TRP A 88 24.17 -24.84 -8.20
N ARG A 89 24.35 -25.05 -9.50
CA ARG A 89 23.79 -26.18 -10.23
C ARG A 89 24.64 -27.41 -9.93
N LEU A 90 24.02 -28.44 -9.35
CA LEU A 90 24.74 -29.64 -8.96
C LEU A 90 25.16 -30.43 -10.21
N PRO A 91 26.39 -30.98 -10.25
CA PRO A 91 26.88 -31.79 -11.36
C PRO A 91 26.31 -33.22 -11.28
N ILE A 92 24.99 -33.35 -11.36
CA ILE A 92 24.25 -34.61 -11.37
C ILE A 92 23.37 -34.67 -12.62
N GLU A 93 22.89 -35.87 -12.99
CA GLU A 93 22.07 -36.05 -14.21
C GLU A 93 20.74 -35.29 -14.17
N HIS A 94 20.22 -35.02 -12.97
CA HIS A 94 18.97 -34.30 -12.77
C HIS A 94 19.19 -32.78 -12.65
N ASP A 95 18.24 -31.99 -13.15
CA ASP A 95 18.26 -30.55 -12.95
C ASP A 95 17.99 -30.22 -11.48
N PHE A 96 19.06 -29.97 -10.73
CA PHE A 96 19.00 -29.62 -9.31
C PHE A 96 19.93 -28.45 -9.02
N THR A 97 19.38 -27.43 -8.36
CA THR A 97 20.05 -26.17 -8.07
C THR A 97 19.87 -25.81 -6.61
N VAL A 98 20.97 -25.47 -5.94
CA VAL A 98 20.98 -24.92 -4.57
C VAL A 98 21.30 -23.43 -4.65
N LYS A 99 20.51 -22.62 -3.96
CA LYS A 99 20.69 -21.16 -3.88
C LYS A 99 20.79 -20.74 -2.43
N GLY A 100 21.72 -19.85 -2.13
CA GLY A 100 21.82 -19.23 -0.81
C GLY A 100 22.29 -17.80 -0.93
N GLY A 101 21.88 -16.95 -0.01
CA GLY A 101 22.28 -15.55 -0.08
C GLY A 101 22.10 -14.79 1.21
N LEU A 102 22.73 -13.61 1.24
CA LEU A 102 22.68 -12.65 2.33
C LEU A 102 22.13 -11.33 1.78
N ALA A 103 21.35 -10.62 2.59
CA ALA A 103 20.83 -9.31 2.25
C ALA A 103 20.86 -8.36 3.46
N TYR A 104 21.07 -7.08 3.18
CA TYR A 104 21.00 -5.98 4.13
C TYR A 104 20.18 -4.83 3.56
N LEU A 105 19.34 -4.23 4.40
CA LEU A 105 18.58 -3.02 4.12
C LEU A 105 18.74 -2.05 5.30
N ASP A 106 18.97 -0.79 4.99
CA ASP A 106 18.93 0.32 5.93
C ASP A 106 18.07 1.42 5.30
N ASN A 107 17.00 1.82 5.98
CA ASN A 107 16.10 2.87 5.52
C ASN A 107 15.90 3.88 6.65
N ASP A 108 16.37 5.10 6.43
CA ASP A 108 16.16 6.22 7.34
C ASP A 108 15.22 7.24 6.71
N ARG A 109 14.19 7.64 7.45
CA ARG A 109 13.23 8.68 7.08
C ARG A 109 13.34 9.85 8.03
N SER A 110 13.28 11.06 7.48
CA SER A 110 12.90 12.25 8.23
C SER A 110 11.61 12.84 7.66
N ALA A 111 10.73 13.29 8.52
CA ALA A 111 9.47 13.91 8.13
C ALA A 111 9.13 15.07 9.06
N TRP A 112 8.62 16.16 8.49
CA TRP A 112 8.11 17.28 9.26
C TRP A 112 6.92 17.95 8.57
N SER A 113 6.08 18.59 9.38
CA SER A 113 4.99 19.43 8.93
C SER A 113 4.84 20.64 9.84
N ARG A 114 4.57 21.81 9.25
CA ARG A 114 4.22 23.05 9.94
C ARG A 114 2.90 23.56 9.40
N GLU A 115 2.05 24.05 10.29
CA GLU A 115 0.71 24.51 9.94
C GLU A 115 0.39 25.86 10.57
N PHE A 116 -0.12 26.77 9.75
CA PHE A 116 -0.56 28.10 10.12
C PHE A 116 -2.05 28.26 9.83
N ARG A 117 -2.76 29.00 10.68
CA ARG A 117 -4.18 29.30 10.52
C ARG A 117 -4.45 30.77 10.78
N PHE A 118 -5.39 31.36 10.04
CA PHE A 118 -5.99 32.63 10.40
C PHE A 118 -7.19 32.36 11.30
N LEU A 119 -7.24 32.97 12.48
CA LEU A 119 -8.27 32.72 13.48
C LEU A 119 -9.00 34.02 13.83
N ALA A 120 -10.33 33.96 13.88
CA ALA A 120 -11.16 35.02 14.48
C ALA A 120 -11.28 34.73 15.98
N LEU A 121 -10.40 35.33 16.78
CA LEU A 121 -10.25 35.01 18.20
C LEU A 121 -11.21 35.76 19.12
N ASP A 122 -11.81 36.84 18.63
CA ASP A 122 -12.67 37.75 19.41
C ASP A 122 -14.18 37.51 19.13
N GLY A 123 -14.50 36.36 18.54
CA GLY A 123 -15.86 35.94 18.18
C GLY A 123 -16.07 35.82 16.67
N PRO A 124 -17.34 35.61 16.24
CA PRO A 124 -17.70 35.56 14.83
C PRO A 124 -17.25 36.80 14.08
N LEU A 125 -16.80 36.62 12.84
CA LEU A 125 -16.48 37.73 11.96
C LEU A 125 -17.72 38.60 11.71
N PRO A 126 -17.58 39.91 11.42
CA PRO A 126 -18.71 40.73 11.02
C PRO A 126 -19.40 40.14 9.79
N PHE A 127 -20.74 40.28 9.71
CA PHE A 127 -21.57 39.61 8.71
C PHE A 127 -21.01 39.71 7.28
N TYR A 128 -20.66 40.91 6.81
CA TYR A 128 -20.14 41.09 5.45
C TYR A 128 -18.77 40.44 5.21
N ASN A 129 -17.92 40.38 6.24
CA ASN A 129 -16.61 39.74 6.15
C ASN A 129 -16.72 38.23 5.97
N GLN A 130 -17.72 37.59 6.58
CA GLN A 130 -17.96 36.16 6.42
C GLN A 130 -18.19 35.76 4.94
N PHE A 131 -18.70 36.66 4.10
CA PHE A 131 -18.98 36.39 2.69
C PHE A 131 -17.95 36.97 1.72
N GLN A 132 -16.83 37.51 2.24
CA GLN A 132 -15.75 37.98 1.38
C GLN A 132 -15.07 36.81 0.66
N ARG A 133 -14.61 37.07 -0.57
CA ARG A 133 -13.64 36.17 -1.22
C ARG A 133 -12.40 36.07 -0.32
N VAL A 134 -11.81 34.89 -0.23
CA VAL A 134 -10.79 34.61 0.79
C VAL A 134 -9.60 35.56 0.75
N ASP A 135 -9.16 35.99 -0.42
CA ASP A 135 -8.05 36.95 -0.61
C ASP A 135 -8.37 38.34 -0.04
N TYR A 136 -9.62 38.80 -0.11
CA TYR A 136 -10.06 40.00 0.60
C TYR A 136 -10.17 39.73 2.09
N LEU A 137 -10.66 38.55 2.47
CA LEU A 137 -10.84 38.18 3.86
C LEU A 137 -9.51 38.18 4.63
N ILE A 138 -8.46 37.57 4.06
CA ILE A 138 -7.12 37.51 4.66
C ILE A 138 -6.22 38.70 4.27
N SER A 139 -6.79 39.74 3.67
CA SER A 139 -6.03 40.92 3.25
C SER A 139 -5.49 41.71 4.45
N ASP A 140 -4.42 42.48 4.21
CA ASP A 140 -3.82 43.39 5.18
C ASP A 140 -4.84 44.31 5.86
N TYR A 141 -5.91 44.70 5.15
CA TYR A 141 -6.98 45.51 5.71
C TYR A 141 -7.70 44.79 6.85
N ASN A 142 -8.16 43.57 6.66
CA ASN A 142 -8.87 42.84 7.72
C ASN A 142 -7.94 42.40 8.85
N LEU A 143 -6.69 42.06 8.53
CA LEU A 143 -5.66 41.73 9.51
C LEU A 143 -5.33 42.94 10.41
N SER A 144 -5.20 44.14 9.84
CA SER A 144 -4.94 45.37 10.61
C SER A 144 -6.13 45.86 11.43
N ASN A 145 -7.33 45.39 11.15
CA ASN A 145 -8.53 45.63 11.97
C ASN A 145 -8.75 44.54 13.03
N ASP A 146 -7.75 43.68 13.29
CA ASP A 146 -7.79 42.59 14.27
C ASP A 146 -8.93 41.57 14.05
N LEU A 147 -9.51 41.53 12.84
CA LEU A 147 -10.58 40.57 12.51
C LEU A 147 -10.06 39.13 12.47
N LEU A 148 -8.79 38.97 12.07
CA LEU A 148 -8.11 37.68 11.97
C LEU A 148 -6.70 37.81 12.54
N ARG A 149 -6.25 36.77 13.25
CA ARG A 149 -4.87 36.65 13.73
C ARG A 149 -4.23 35.39 13.16
N LEU A 150 -3.04 35.53 12.56
CA LEU A 150 -2.25 34.39 12.13
C LEU A 150 -1.67 33.68 13.35
N ARG A 151 -1.91 32.37 13.44
CA ARG A 151 -1.38 31.51 14.50
C ARG A 151 -0.73 30.27 13.90
N GLU A 152 0.49 29.98 14.34
CA GLU A 152 1.07 28.67 14.10
C GLU A 152 0.40 27.64 15.03
N THR A 153 -0.11 26.57 14.42
CA THR A 153 -0.79 25.45 15.09
C THR A 153 -0.05 24.12 14.90
N THR A 154 1.18 24.19 14.38
CA THR A 154 2.12 23.06 14.26
C THR A 154 2.16 22.23 15.54
N GLY A 155 1.95 20.91 15.39
CA GLY A 155 2.01 19.96 16.49
C GLY A 155 0.81 19.99 17.46
N SER A 156 -0.23 20.80 17.20
CA SER A 156 -1.41 20.86 18.08
C SER A 156 -2.20 19.56 18.16
N PHE A 157 -2.02 18.68 17.18
CA PHE A 157 -2.76 17.42 17.05
C PHE A 157 -1.86 16.17 17.11
N GLY A 158 -0.56 16.33 17.43
CA GLY A 158 0.42 15.23 17.49
C GLY A 158 1.83 15.72 17.16
N ALA A 159 2.74 14.78 16.86
CA ALA A 159 4.10 15.12 16.48
C ALA A 159 4.14 15.94 15.19
N ALA A 160 4.85 17.07 15.22
CA ALA A 160 5.09 17.90 14.04
C ALA A 160 6.25 17.39 13.19
N ALA A 161 7.14 16.58 13.77
CA ALA A 161 8.26 15.98 13.07
C ALA A 161 8.66 14.65 13.70
N TYR A 162 9.25 13.78 12.90
CA TYR A 162 9.83 12.53 13.37
C TYR A 162 10.99 12.09 12.49
N ASP A 163 11.90 11.34 13.09
CA ASP A 163 12.85 10.48 12.39
C ASP A 163 12.41 9.02 12.53
N ALA A 164 12.66 8.20 11.52
CA ALA A 164 12.37 6.77 11.57
C ALA A 164 13.48 5.97 10.91
N THR A 165 13.66 4.74 11.37
CA THR A 165 14.70 3.83 10.85
C THR A 165 14.12 2.42 10.71
N LEU A 166 14.53 1.70 9.66
CA LEU A 166 14.27 0.28 9.44
C LEU A 166 15.57 -0.37 8.97
N LYS A 167 16.08 -1.28 9.79
CA LYS A 167 17.25 -2.09 9.46
C LYS A 167 16.82 -3.55 9.35
N VAL A 168 17.19 -4.20 8.25
CA VAL A 168 16.90 -5.62 8.04
C VAL A 168 18.18 -6.33 7.63
N LYS A 169 18.51 -7.41 8.35
CA LYS A 169 19.54 -8.38 7.99
C LYS A 169 18.84 -9.68 7.65
N ALA A 170 19.23 -10.30 6.55
CA ALA A 170 18.63 -11.55 6.16
C ALA A 170 19.62 -12.53 5.56
N ALA A 171 19.32 -13.81 5.75
CA ALA A 171 19.98 -14.92 5.10
C ALA A 171 18.91 -15.88 4.57
N TYR A 172 19.16 -16.53 3.45
CA TYR A 172 18.27 -17.57 2.95
C TYR A 172 19.04 -18.74 2.35
N LEU A 173 18.36 -19.88 2.34
CA LEU A 173 18.80 -21.09 1.65
C LEU A 173 17.58 -21.70 0.95
N GLN A 174 17.77 -22.12 -0.30
CA GLN A 174 16.75 -22.71 -1.14
C GLN A 174 17.36 -23.85 -1.97
N ALA A 175 16.57 -24.89 -2.21
CA ALA A 175 16.86 -25.93 -3.17
C ALA A 175 15.69 -26.03 -4.15
N GLU A 176 16.00 -26.21 -5.43
CA GLU A 176 15.01 -26.48 -6.46
C GLU A 176 15.49 -27.57 -7.42
N GLY A 177 14.57 -28.36 -7.94
CA GLY A 177 14.91 -29.31 -8.97
C GLY A 177 13.76 -30.22 -9.39
N GLU A 178 14.04 -31.00 -10.41
CA GLU A 178 13.15 -32.05 -10.90
C GLU A 178 13.34 -33.32 -10.05
N ILE A 179 12.29 -33.71 -9.33
CA ILE A 179 12.27 -34.96 -8.57
C ILE A 179 12.07 -36.15 -9.53
N VAL A 180 11.21 -35.95 -10.52
CA VAL A 180 11.01 -36.80 -11.71
C VAL A 180 10.68 -35.88 -12.90
N PRO A 181 10.73 -36.35 -14.16
CA PRO A 181 10.56 -35.47 -15.34
C PRO A 181 9.26 -34.64 -15.37
N THR A 182 8.22 -35.08 -14.66
CA THR A 182 6.93 -34.38 -14.59
C THR A 182 6.77 -33.55 -13.32
N LEU A 183 7.67 -33.66 -12.33
CA LEU A 183 7.51 -33.06 -11.01
C LEU A 183 8.72 -32.22 -10.61
N ARG A 184 8.54 -30.91 -10.56
CA ARG A 184 9.52 -29.94 -10.04
C ARG A 184 9.12 -29.48 -8.65
N ALA A 185 10.08 -29.38 -7.75
CA ALA A 185 9.86 -28.87 -6.41
C ALA A 185 10.90 -27.81 -6.06
N THR A 186 10.47 -26.81 -5.28
CA THR A 186 11.32 -25.77 -4.71
C THR A 186 10.99 -25.69 -3.23
N VAL A 187 12.02 -25.73 -2.37
CA VAL A 187 11.87 -25.57 -0.92
C VAL A 187 12.93 -24.61 -0.42
N GLY A 188 12.59 -23.75 0.52
CA GLY A 188 13.53 -22.79 1.06
C GLY A 188 13.10 -22.24 2.41
N VAL A 189 14.05 -21.56 3.05
CA VAL A 189 13.80 -20.80 4.26
C VAL A 189 14.62 -19.52 4.22
N ARG A 190 13.98 -18.43 4.62
CA ARG A 190 14.61 -17.13 4.82
C ARG A 190 14.53 -16.76 6.29
N TYR A 191 15.66 -16.38 6.88
CA TYR A 191 15.71 -15.79 8.21
C TYR A 191 15.86 -14.27 8.06
N GLU A 192 15.05 -13.49 8.77
CA GLU A 192 15.19 -12.04 8.86
C GLU A 192 15.30 -11.60 10.33
N ASP A 193 16.24 -10.70 10.60
CA ASP A 193 16.35 -9.93 11.84
C ASP A 193 16.14 -8.46 11.49
N ALA A 194 15.18 -7.80 12.15
CA ALA A 194 14.80 -6.45 11.84
C ALA A 194 14.62 -5.57 13.08
N THR A 195 15.08 -4.32 12.95
CA THR A 195 14.82 -3.25 13.93
C THR A 195 14.10 -2.12 13.22
N GLN A 196 12.92 -1.75 13.73
CA GLN A 196 12.13 -0.62 13.22
C GLN A 196 11.81 0.34 14.35
N ALA A 197 12.00 1.64 14.14
CA ALA A 197 11.67 2.64 15.15
C ALA A 197 11.18 3.95 14.54
N VAL A 198 10.31 4.63 15.26
CA VAL A 198 9.87 6.00 14.97
C VAL A 198 10.09 6.88 16.19
N HIS A 199 10.70 8.04 15.98
CA HIS A 199 11.19 8.95 17.00
C HIS A 199 10.67 10.36 16.73
N PRO A 200 9.48 10.69 17.27
CA PRO A 200 8.98 12.06 17.20
C PRO A 200 9.87 13.03 17.96
N TYR A 201 9.95 14.27 17.49
CA TYR A 201 10.64 15.35 18.18
C TYR A 201 9.86 16.65 18.04
N ASP A 202 10.05 17.54 19.02
CA ASP A 202 9.53 18.89 18.96
C ASP A 202 10.33 19.70 17.93
N ILE A 203 9.65 20.16 16.88
CA ILE A 203 10.29 20.84 15.75
C ILE A 203 10.89 22.22 16.11
N PHE A 204 10.47 22.83 17.22
CA PHE A 204 10.93 24.15 17.64
C PHE A 204 12.18 24.09 18.52
N THR A 205 12.26 23.06 19.35
CA THR A 205 13.35 22.87 20.32
C THR A 205 14.35 21.81 19.87
N GLY A 206 13.97 20.94 18.93
CA GLY A 206 14.73 19.75 18.52
C GLY A 206 14.77 18.65 19.58
N VAL A 207 14.02 18.81 20.69
CA VAL A 207 14.01 17.83 21.79
C VAL A 207 13.15 16.64 21.40
N ARG A 208 13.71 15.44 21.58
CA ARG A 208 13.01 14.18 21.34
C ARG A 208 11.81 14.04 22.28
N GLN A 209 10.69 13.63 21.72
CA GLN A 209 9.47 13.31 22.47
C GLN A 209 9.48 11.84 22.88
N ASP A 210 8.71 11.52 23.92
CA ASP A 210 8.54 10.12 24.35
C ASP A 210 7.99 9.29 23.19
N SER A 211 8.59 8.11 22.99
CA SER A 211 8.22 7.17 21.92
C SER A 211 8.11 5.75 22.46
N VAL A 212 7.35 4.91 21.76
CA VAL A 212 7.35 3.47 22.02
C VAL A 212 8.75 2.90 21.74
N ALA A 213 9.07 1.78 22.39
CA ALA A 213 10.31 1.06 22.15
C ALA A 213 10.40 0.60 20.67
N PRO A 214 11.61 0.50 20.09
CA PRO A 214 11.80 -0.10 18.77
C PRO A 214 11.17 -1.50 18.67
N LEU A 215 10.60 -1.81 17.50
CA LEU A 215 10.23 -3.17 17.16
C LEU A 215 11.50 -3.93 16.75
N GLU A 216 11.86 -4.94 17.54
CA GLU A 216 13.01 -5.80 17.32
C GLU A 216 12.52 -7.24 17.15
N ASN A 217 12.36 -7.67 15.91
CA ASN A 217 11.76 -8.96 15.58
C ASN A 217 12.69 -9.80 14.71
N SER A 218 12.61 -11.12 14.91
CA SER A 218 13.33 -12.12 14.14
C SER A 218 12.36 -13.20 13.65
N TYR A 219 12.43 -13.53 12.36
CA TYR A 219 11.48 -14.44 11.71
C TYR A 219 12.19 -15.52 10.90
N ALA A 220 11.64 -16.74 10.94
CA ALA A 220 11.93 -17.80 9.97
C ALA A 220 10.74 -17.95 9.01
N LEU A 221 11.01 -17.71 7.73
CA LEU A 221 10.03 -17.62 6.64
C LEU A 221 10.26 -18.78 5.66
N PRO A 222 9.76 -19.98 5.96
CA PRO A 222 9.82 -21.11 5.04
C PRO A 222 8.88 -20.93 3.85
N SER A 223 9.27 -21.49 2.72
CA SER A 223 8.44 -21.61 1.53
C SER A 223 8.65 -22.95 0.85
N ALA A 224 7.58 -23.47 0.23
CA ALA A 224 7.61 -24.65 -0.59
C ALA A 224 6.68 -24.46 -1.79
N THR A 225 7.11 -24.96 -2.95
CA THR A 225 6.30 -24.99 -4.16
C THR A 225 6.53 -26.30 -4.88
N VAL A 226 5.47 -26.91 -5.37
CA VAL A 226 5.51 -28.11 -6.19
C VAL A 226 4.77 -27.83 -7.49
N THR A 227 5.35 -28.21 -8.62
CA THR A 227 4.75 -28.09 -9.94
C THR A 227 4.75 -29.46 -10.61
N TRP A 228 3.57 -29.95 -10.95
CA TRP A 228 3.36 -31.21 -11.63
C TRP A 228 2.85 -30.98 -13.05
N ASN A 229 3.71 -31.22 -14.03
CA ASN A 229 3.41 -31.21 -15.45
C ASN A 229 2.86 -32.58 -15.83
N PHE A 230 1.54 -32.74 -15.68
CA PHE A 230 0.88 -34.02 -15.93
C PHE A 230 0.52 -34.23 -17.42
N ALA A 231 0.63 -33.17 -18.24
CA ALA A 231 0.63 -33.23 -19.70
C ALA A 231 1.62 -32.19 -20.26
N GLU A 232 1.93 -32.27 -21.56
CA GLU A 232 2.89 -31.36 -22.21
C GLU A 232 2.46 -29.88 -22.15
N ASN A 233 1.15 -29.63 -22.05
CA ASN A 233 0.58 -28.30 -22.07
C ASN A 233 -0.24 -27.94 -20.81
N GLN A 234 -0.13 -28.75 -19.76
CA GLN A 234 -0.91 -28.57 -18.53
C GLN A 234 -0.07 -28.82 -17.29
N GLN A 235 -0.27 -27.98 -16.28
CA GLN A 235 0.40 -28.11 -15.00
C GLN A 235 -0.53 -27.84 -13.81
N LEU A 236 -0.22 -28.51 -12.70
CA LEU A 236 -0.74 -28.19 -11.37
C LEU A 236 0.40 -27.63 -10.52
N ARG A 237 0.17 -26.49 -9.87
CA ARG A 237 1.10 -25.87 -8.94
C ARG A 237 0.47 -25.79 -7.56
N PHE A 238 1.24 -26.12 -6.53
CA PHE A 238 0.87 -25.96 -5.13
C PHE A 238 1.94 -25.14 -4.43
N GLY A 239 1.54 -24.13 -3.67
CA GLY A 239 2.39 -23.24 -2.90
C GLY A 239 2.01 -23.20 -1.43
N ALA A 240 3.01 -23.16 -0.56
CA ALA A 240 2.84 -22.90 0.86
C ALA A 240 3.98 -22.01 1.35
N SER A 241 3.67 -20.95 2.10
CA SER A 241 4.70 -20.06 2.63
C SER A 241 4.28 -19.35 3.91
N LYS A 242 5.28 -18.93 4.69
CA LYS A 242 5.11 -17.90 5.72
C LYS A 242 5.72 -16.59 5.25
N THR A 243 4.99 -15.50 5.44
CA THR A 243 5.44 -14.14 5.11
C THR A 243 5.09 -13.18 6.24
N ILE A 244 5.60 -11.95 6.19
CA ILE A 244 5.28 -10.90 7.17
C ILE A 244 4.88 -9.61 6.46
N ALA A 245 4.12 -8.76 7.14
CA ALA A 245 3.84 -7.39 6.73
C ALA A 245 4.21 -6.44 7.86
N ARG A 246 5.11 -5.48 7.59
CA ARG A 246 5.55 -4.48 8.56
C ARG A 246 4.74 -3.20 8.41
N PRO A 247 4.37 -2.52 9.52
CA PRO A 247 3.72 -1.22 9.44
C PRO A 247 4.65 -0.19 8.78
N GLN A 248 4.08 0.72 8.00
CA GLN A 248 4.83 1.82 7.41
C GLN A 248 5.19 2.85 8.49
N PHE A 249 6.29 3.59 8.30
CA PHE A 249 6.67 4.64 9.26
C PHE A 249 5.56 5.66 9.54
N ARG A 250 4.78 6.05 8.52
CA ARG A 250 3.64 6.96 8.69
C ARG A 250 2.47 6.33 9.45
N GLU A 251 2.29 5.02 9.37
CA GLU A 251 1.28 4.29 10.14
C GLU A 251 1.67 4.17 11.60
N MET A 252 2.99 4.19 11.92
CA MET A 252 3.50 4.21 13.29
C MET A 252 3.68 5.61 13.88
N ALA A 253 3.99 6.60 13.05
CA ALA A 253 4.32 7.93 13.54
C ALA A 253 3.09 8.59 14.19
N PRO A 254 3.17 9.08 15.44
CA PRO A 254 2.07 9.79 16.10
C PRO A 254 1.95 11.23 15.55
N GLN A 255 1.91 11.35 14.22
CA GLN A 255 1.78 12.56 13.44
C GLN A 255 0.50 12.48 12.61
N GLN A 256 -0.19 13.61 12.50
CA GLN A 256 -1.32 13.74 11.61
C GLN A 256 -0.85 14.03 10.18
N TYR A 257 -1.42 13.34 9.19
CA TYR A 257 -1.13 13.58 7.78
C TYR A 257 -2.39 13.45 6.92
N LEU A 258 -2.41 14.09 5.76
CA LEU A 258 -3.46 13.96 4.77
C LEU A 258 -3.08 12.90 3.74
N ASP A 259 -3.99 11.96 3.45
CA ASP A 259 -3.89 11.10 2.28
C ASP A 259 -4.47 11.84 1.07
N PRO A 260 -3.65 12.18 0.06
CA PRO A 260 -4.10 12.99 -1.07
C PRO A 260 -4.99 12.21 -2.05
N ASP A 261 -4.98 10.88 -2.02
CA ASP A 261 -5.72 10.07 -2.99
C ASP A 261 -7.19 9.94 -2.58
N ILE A 262 -7.46 9.90 -1.27
CA ILE A 262 -8.82 9.75 -0.71
C ILE A 262 -9.30 10.96 0.09
N ASP A 263 -8.49 12.02 0.19
CA ASP A 263 -8.77 13.25 0.94
C ASP A 263 -9.21 12.98 2.39
N ARG A 264 -8.50 12.04 3.05
CA ARG A 264 -8.76 11.66 4.44
C ARG A 264 -7.56 11.97 5.32
N GLN A 265 -7.86 12.47 6.50
CA GLN A 265 -6.85 12.73 7.51
C GLN A 265 -6.55 11.45 8.30
N PHE A 266 -5.28 11.13 8.43
CA PHE A 266 -4.77 9.99 9.19
C PHE A 266 -3.94 10.44 10.38
N PHE A 267 -3.84 9.54 11.35
CA PHE A 267 -3.01 9.67 12.53
C PHE A 267 -2.37 8.32 12.85
N GLY A 268 -1.05 8.23 12.85
CA GLY A 268 -0.37 6.96 13.08
C GLY A 268 -0.46 6.48 14.54
N ASN A 269 -0.27 5.18 14.72
CA ASN A 269 -0.29 4.49 15.99
C ASN A 269 1.09 3.83 16.25
N PRO A 270 1.89 4.32 17.22
CA PRO A 270 3.21 3.78 17.50
C PRO A 270 3.19 2.40 18.15
N PHE A 271 2.01 1.87 18.50
CA PHE A 271 1.83 0.54 19.08
C PHE A 271 1.61 -0.56 18.04
N LEU A 272 1.64 -0.24 16.74
CA LEU A 272 1.53 -1.25 15.70
C LEU A 272 2.67 -2.25 15.77
N VAL A 273 2.37 -3.50 15.41
CA VAL A 273 3.33 -4.60 15.31
C VAL A 273 3.24 -5.25 13.92
N ASP A 274 4.27 -6.02 13.57
CA ASP A 274 4.30 -6.81 12.33
C ASP A 274 3.17 -7.84 12.31
N SER A 275 2.53 -8.01 11.14
CA SER A 275 1.60 -9.10 10.88
C SER A 275 2.33 -10.32 10.35
N GLU A 276 1.97 -11.52 10.79
CA GLU A 276 2.48 -12.79 10.24
C GLU A 276 1.40 -13.46 9.38
N LEU A 277 1.79 -13.97 8.22
CA LEU A 277 0.87 -14.57 7.25
C LEU A 277 1.29 -16.00 6.94
N VAL A 278 0.32 -16.91 6.96
CA VAL A 278 0.43 -18.24 6.36
C VAL A 278 -0.35 -18.22 5.05
N ASN A 279 0.31 -18.51 3.94
CA ASN A 279 -0.27 -18.52 2.60
C ASN A 279 -0.27 -19.94 2.03
N LEU A 280 -1.41 -20.36 1.50
CA LEU A 280 -1.58 -21.60 0.75
C LEU A 280 -2.23 -21.27 -0.59
N ASP A 281 -1.69 -21.81 -1.67
CA ASP A 281 -2.24 -21.64 -3.01
C ASP A 281 -2.16 -22.92 -3.84
N ALA A 282 -3.12 -23.09 -4.73
CA ALA A 282 -3.14 -24.14 -5.73
C ALA A 282 -3.59 -23.55 -7.07
N ARG A 283 -2.94 -23.93 -8.16
CA ARG A 283 -3.25 -23.42 -9.50
C ARG A 283 -3.18 -24.51 -10.54
N TYR A 284 -4.19 -24.56 -11.40
CA TYR A 284 -4.19 -25.30 -12.65
C TYR A 284 -3.95 -24.33 -13.80
N GLU A 285 -3.08 -24.71 -14.73
CA GLU A 285 -2.73 -23.89 -15.90
C GLU A 285 -2.75 -24.77 -17.15
N TRP A 286 -3.41 -24.28 -18.20
CA TRP A 286 -3.53 -24.94 -19.50
C TRP A 286 -3.12 -23.98 -20.62
N PHE A 287 -2.11 -24.36 -21.40
CA PHE A 287 -1.55 -23.59 -22.50
C PHE A 287 -1.85 -24.27 -23.84
N PHE A 288 -2.99 -23.98 -24.45
CA PHE A 288 -3.43 -24.74 -25.64
C PHE A 288 -2.83 -24.24 -26.96
N GLU A 289 -2.43 -22.97 -27.07
CA GLU A 289 -1.75 -22.40 -28.25
C GLU A 289 -0.78 -21.29 -27.82
N PRO A 290 0.18 -20.87 -28.66
CA PRO A 290 1.08 -19.77 -28.36
C PRO A 290 0.33 -18.48 -27.98
N GLY A 291 0.50 -18.04 -26.73
CA GLY A 291 -0.13 -16.84 -26.20
C GLY A 291 -1.59 -17.02 -25.76
N GLU A 292 -2.11 -18.25 -25.77
CA GLU A 292 -3.44 -18.60 -25.29
C GLU A 292 -3.37 -19.50 -24.07
N TYR A 293 -4.20 -19.22 -23.08
CA TYR A 293 -4.18 -19.96 -21.84
C TYR A 293 -5.51 -19.88 -21.08
N PHE A 294 -5.66 -20.82 -20.16
CA PHE A 294 -6.69 -20.83 -19.14
C PHE A 294 -6.07 -21.24 -17.82
N THR A 295 -6.35 -20.48 -16.75
CA THR A 295 -5.88 -20.79 -15.41
C THR A 295 -7.04 -20.77 -14.41
N VAL A 296 -6.95 -21.65 -13.42
CA VAL A 296 -7.85 -21.70 -12.27
C VAL A 296 -6.99 -21.76 -11.02
N GLY A 297 -7.10 -20.77 -10.16
CA GLY A 297 -6.43 -20.69 -8.87
C GLY A 297 -7.41 -20.83 -7.71
N ALA A 298 -6.94 -21.37 -6.60
CA ALA A 298 -7.56 -21.26 -5.30
C ALA A 298 -6.50 -20.85 -4.28
N PHE A 299 -6.87 -20.02 -3.31
CA PHE A 299 -5.94 -19.56 -2.28
C PHE A 299 -6.62 -19.49 -0.92
N TYR A 300 -5.79 -19.58 0.12
CA TYR A 300 -6.15 -19.38 1.52
C TYR A 300 -5.01 -18.63 2.21
N LYS A 301 -5.35 -17.63 3.02
CA LYS A 301 -4.42 -16.92 3.89
C LYS A 301 -5.00 -16.80 5.30
N SER A 302 -4.16 -17.06 6.29
CA SER A 302 -4.40 -16.68 7.69
C SER A 302 -3.39 -15.61 8.06
N ILE A 303 -3.86 -14.55 8.70
CA ILE A 303 -3.09 -13.36 9.04
C ILE A 303 -3.23 -13.16 10.55
N ASP A 304 -2.12 -13.32 11.28
CA ASP A 304 -2.00 -12.88 12.66
C ASP A 304 -1.78 -11.37 12.68
N LYS A 305 -2.53 -10.67 13.54
CA LYS A 305 -2.37 -9.23 13.76
C LYS A 305 -2.49 -8.35 12.50
N PRO A 306 -3.50 -8.51 11.62
CA PRO A 306 -3.66 -7.63 10.46
C PRO A 306 -3.87 -6.18 10.91
N ILE A 307 -3.23 -5.25 10.21
CA ILE A 307 -3.42 -3.81 10.45
C ILE A 307 -4.73 -3.37 9.80
N GLU A 308 -5.59 -2.74 10.60
CA GLU A 308 -6.91 -2.25 10.24
C GLU A 308 -7.00 -0.75 10.55
N ALA A 309 -7.53 0.03 9.62
CA ALA A 309 -7.80 1.44 9.84
C ALA A 309 -9.13 1.64 10.54
N ILE A 310 -9.11 2.43 11.61
CA ILE A 310 -10.28 2.75 12.44
C ILE A 310 -10.59 4.24 12.34
N VAL A 311 -11.87 4.58 12.38
CA VAL A 311 -12.33 5.96 12.44
C VAL A 311 -12.40 6.44 13.90
N ASN A 312 -11.72 7.54 14.17
CA ASN A 312 -11.70 8.25 15.45
C ASN A 312 -12.23 9.68 15.29
N ASP A 313 -12.66 10.28 16.40
CA ASP A 313 -12.98 11.70 16.44
C ASP A 313 -11.68 12.52 16.53
N ALA A 314 -11.53 13.50 15.65
CA ALA A 314 -10.40 14.42 15.70
C ALA A 314 -10.56 15.42 16.87
N PRO A 315 -9.48 15.80 17.58
CA PRO A 315 -9.55 16.90 18.53
C PRO A 315 -10.02 18.19 17.83
N GLY A 316 -11.04 18.86 18.37
CA GLY A 316 -11.61 20.08 17.76
C GLY A 316 -12.74 19.86 16.75
N GLY A 317 -13.23 18.62 16.59
CA GLY A 317 -14.35 18.28 15.72
C GLY A 317 -13.90 17.86 14.32
N GLY A 318 -14.37 16.71 13.86
CA GLY A 318 -13.97 16.09 12.59
C GLY A 318 -13.73 14.58 12.74
N ILE A 319 -13.42 13.93 11.63
CA ILE A 319 -13.16 12.49 11.54
C ILE A 319 -11.69 12.34 11.13
N VAL A 320 -10.94 11.55 11.90
CA VAL A 320 -9.56 11.15 11.58
C VAL A 320 -9.49 9.62 11.56
N GLN A 321 -8.68 9.06 10.67
CA GLN A 321 -8.42 7.63 10.65
C GLN A 321 -7.12 7.30 11.39
N SER A 322 -7.09 6.21 12.13
CA SER A 322 -5.88 5.67 12.73
C SER A 322 -5.78 4.18 12.45
N PHE A 323 -4.82 3.49 13.04
CA PHE A 323 -4.53 2.09 12.76
C PHE A 323 -4.51 1.27 14.05
N ILE A 324 -4.94 0.01 13.97
CA ILE A 324 -4.78 -1.00 15.03
C ILE A 324 -4.44 -2.34 14.40
N ASN A 325 -3.72 -3.20 15.13
CA ASN A 325 -3.67 -4.62 14.78
C ASN A 325 -4.93 -5.30 15.31
N ALA A 326 -5.80 -5.80 14.44
CA ALA A 326 -6.88 -6.70 14.81
C ALA A 326 -6.32 -8.06 15.26
N PRO A 327 -7.05 -8.90 16.03
CA PRO A 327 -6.49 -10.16 16.54
C PRO A 327 -6.05 -11.13 15.43
N GLU A 328 -6.95 -11.49 14.53
CA GLU A 328 -6.68 -12.42 13.42
C GLU A 328 -7.61 -12.11 12.24
N ALA A 329 -7.17 -12.41 11.02
CA ALA A 329 -8.06 -12.51 9.87
C ALA A 329 -7.75 -13.73 9.00
N THR A 330 -8.79 -14.26 8.38
CA THR A 330 -8.67 -15.30 7.35
C THR A 330 -9.28 -14.81 6.05
N LEU A 331 -8.70 -15.19 4.93
CA LEU A 331 -9.27 -14.92 3.61
C LEU A 331 -8.97 -16.05 2.63
N TYR A 332 -9.92 -16.35 1.77
CA TYR A 332 -9.80 -17.41 0.78
C TYR A 332 -10.64 -17.09 -0.45
N GLY A 333 -10.28 -17.68 -1.57
CA GLY A 333 -10.90 -17.34 -2.83
C GLY A 333 -10.50 -18.20 -3.99
N ILE A 334 -11.10 -17.89 -5.12
CA ILE A 334 -10.81 -18.49 -6.42
C ILE A 334 -10.43 -17.40 -7.42
N GLU A 335 -9.54 -17.74 -8.33
CA GLU A 335 -9.10 -16.90 -9.44
C GLU A 335 -9.28 -17.65 -10.75
N LEU A 336 -9.78 -16.96 -11.76
CA LEU A 336 -9.89 -17.47 -13.12
C LEU A 336 -9.16 -16.49 -14.04
N GLU A 337 -8.38 -17.01 -14.98
CA GLU A 337 -7.77 -16.22 -16.03
C GLU A 337 -7.89 -16.93 -17.37
N ALA A 338 -8.16 -16.19 -18.43
CA ALA A 338 -8.16 -16.73 -19.78
C ALA A 338 -7.66 -15.70 -20.79
N LYS A 339 -6.98 -16.19 -21.82
CA LYS A 339 -6.71 -15.43 -23.05
C LYS A 339 -6.88 -16.35 -24.25
N LYS A 340 -7.60 -15.86 -25.26
CA LYS A 340 -7.86 -16.57 -26.50
C LYS A 340 -7.78 -15.62 -27.69
N TYR A 341 -7.13 -16.04 -28.77
CA TYR A 341 -7.25 -15.38 -30.06
C TYR A 341 -8.46 -15.93 -30.81
N LEU A 342 -9.20 -15.03 -31.46
CA LEU A 342 -10.41 -15.37 -32.20
C LEU A 342 -10.11 -15.40 -33.69
N ASP A 343 -10.47 -16.50 -34.34
CA ASP A 343 -10.49 -16.59 -35.79
C ASP A 343 -11.64 -15.71 -36.32
N LEU A 344 -11.29 -14.66 -37.07
CA LEU A 344 -12.30 -13.82 -37.68
C LEU A 344 -12.84 -14.49 -38.95
N PRO A 345 -14.17 -14.53 -39.14
CA PRO A 345 -14.78 -15.08 -40.35
C PRO A 345 -14.59 -14.20 -41.60
N ILE A 346 -13.95 -13.03 -41.46
CA ILE A 346 -13.79 -12.04 -42.52
C ILE A 346 -12.30 -11.96 -42.90
N ALA A 347 -11.95 -12.56 -44.05
CA ALA A 347 -10.68 -12.30 -44.70
C ALA A 347 -10.81 -11.03 -45.54
N ALA A 348 -10.23 -9.93 -45.08
CA ALA A 348 -10.15 -8.69 -45.84
C ALA A 348 -8.69 -8.25 -45.95
N ASP A 349 -8.24 -7.83 -47.14
CA ASP A 349 -6.84 -7.51 -47.39
C ASP A 349 -6.31 -6.38 -46.48
N TRP A 350 -7.18 -5.47 -46.05
CA TRP A 350 -6.85 -4.38 -45.12
C TRP A 350 -6.67 -4.86 -43.66
N TRP A 351 -7.08 -6.09 -43.34
CA TRP A 351 -6.94 -6.71 -42.03
C TRP A 351 -5.51 -7.23 -41.80
N GLY A 352 -4.83 -7.68 -42.85
CA GLY A 352 -3.43 -8.12 -42.78
C GLY A 352 -3.19 -9.21 -41.73
N ASP A 353 -2.17 -9.04 -40.89
CA ASP A 353 -1.77 -9.95 -39.81
C ASP A 353 -2.46 -9.67 -38.47
N LYS A 354 -3.51 -8.83 -38.47
CA LYS A 354 -4.18 -8.45 -37.23
C LYS A 354 -4.87 -9.65 -36.60
N ARG A 355 -4.75 -9.79 -35.29
CA ARG A 355 -5.44 -10.82 -34.51
C ARG A 355 -6.36 -10.15 -33.50
N VAL A 356 -7.58 -10.67 -33.40
CA VAL A 356 -8.49 -10.30 -32.31
C VAL A 356 -8.18 -11.21 -31.14
N PHE A 357 -8.10 -10.65 -29.94
CA PHE A 357 -8.04 -11.43 -28.72
C PHE A 357 -9.13 -11.01 -27.74
N VAL A 358 -9.53 -11.97 -26.93
CA VAL A 358 -10.30 -11.74 -25.71
C VAL A 358 -9.45 -12.26 -24.55
N SER A 359 -9.29 -11.43 -23.53
CA SER A 359 -8.62 -11.82 -22.30
C SER A 359 -9.45 -11.36 -21.11
N GLY A 360 -9.44 -12.14 -20.04
CA GLY A 360 -10.06 -11.68 -18.81
C GLY A 360 -9.54 -12.41 -17.60
N ASN A 361 -9.73 -11.78 -16.45
CA ASN A 361 -9.54 -12.40 -15.16
C ASN A 361 -10.73 -12.10 -14.24
N TYR A 362 -10.98 -13.00 -13.31
CA TYR A 362 -11.98 -12.84 -12.28
C TYR A 362 -11.46 -13.44 -10.98
N THR A 363 -11.60 -12.69 -9.89
CA THR A 363 -11.25 -13.13 -8.54
C THR A 363 -12.47 -12.96 -7.65
N ARG A 364 -12.85 -14.04 -6.96
CA ARG A 364 -13.82 -14.02 -5.86
C ARG A 364 -13.08 -14.29 -4.57
N THR A 365 -13.13 -13.36 -3.64
CA THR A 365 -12.50 -13.48 -2.32
C THR A 365 -13.55 -13.34 -1.23
N LYS A 366 -13.44 -14.14 -0.17
CA LYS A 366 -14.16 -13.93 1.08
C LYS A 366 -13.12 -13.78 2.19
N SER A 367 -13.34 -12.83 3.08
CA SER A 367 -12.50 -12.62 4.26
C SER A 367 -13.33 -12.45 5.52
N GLU A 368 -12.75 -12.82 6.66
CA GLU A 368 -13.35 -12.71 7.99
C GLU A 368 -12.26 -12.30 8.99
N VAL A 369 -12.49 -11.18 9.68
CA VAL A 369 -11.69 -10.75 10.84
C VAL A 369 -12.32 -11.31 12.10
N SER A 370 -11.51 -11.97 12.92
CA SER A 370 -11.95 -12.60 14.16
C SER A 370 -11.62 -11.70 15.35
N ALA A 371 -12.62 -11.49 16.22
CA ALA A 371 -12.45 -10.75 17.47
C ALA A 371 -13.40 -11.30 18.54
N SER A 372 -12.86 -12.03 19.50
CA SER A 372 -13.60 -12.69 20.57
C SER A 372 -13.55 -11.93 21.90
N ASP A 373 -14.44 -12.30 22.82
CA ASP A 373 -14.40 -11.82 24.20
C ASP A 373 -13.08 -12.23 24.86
N GLY A 374 -12.29 -11.23 25.28
CA GLY A 374 -10.96 -11.43 25.88
C GLY A 374 -9.82 -10.97 24.98
N ASP A 375 -10.06 -10.83 23.68
CA ASP A 375 -9.07 -10.25 22.77
C ASP A 375 -8.92 -8.76 23.03
N THR A 376 -7.68 -8.26 22.91
CA THR A 376 -7.36 -6.86 23.16
C THR A 376 -6.63 -6.21 21.99
N VAL A 377 -6.89 -4.92 21.78
CA VAL A 377 -6.17 -4.05 20.84
C VAL A 377 -5.61 -2.84 21.59
N GLN A 378 -4.63 -2.17 20.98
CA GLN A 378 -4.01 -0.96 21.55
C GLN A 378 -4.21 0.24 20.60
N PRO A 379 -5.35 0.93 20.65
CA PRO A 379 -5.58 2.14 19.87
C PRO A 379 -4.74 3.30 20.41
N PHE A 380 -4.37 4.23 19.54
CA PHE A 380 -3.66 5.44 19.97
C PHE A 380 -4.50 6.26 20.97
N GLY A 381 -3.86 6.79 22.01
CA GLY A 381 -4.49 7.58 23.07
C GLY A 381 -4.99 6.78 24.28
N PHE A 382 -5.00 5.44 24.21
CA PHE A 382 -5.33 4.58 25.36
C PHE A 382 -4.07 4.22 26.15
N THR A 383 -4.14 4.29 27.47
CA THR A 383 -3.00 4.00 28.36
C THR A 383 -2.72 2.51 28.53
N ALA A 384 -3.68 1.64 28.18
CA ALA A 384 -3.56 0.18 28.25
C ALA A 384 -4.44 -0.47 27.16
N PRO A 385 -4.18 -1.75 26.82
CA PRO A 385 -5.00 -2.46 25.85
C PRO A 385 -6.46 -2.53 26.28
N VAL A 386 -7.35 -2.42 25.29
CA VAL A 386 -8.81 -2.45 25.46
C VAL A 386 -9.42 -3.55 24.62
N GLN A 387 -10.66 -3.93 24.92
CA GLN A 387 -11.34 -5.04 24.24
C GLN A 387 -11.44 -4.81 22.72
N ALA A 388 -11.03 -5.80 21.93
CA ALA A 388 -11.03 -5.74 20.46
C ALA A 388 -12.44 -5.53 19.88
N THR A 389 -13.46 -6.11 20.52
CA THR A 389 -14.86 -6.03 20.10
C THR A 389 -15.47 -4.62 20.16
N LEU A 390 -14.76 -3.66 20.78
CA LEU A 390 -15.14 -2.24 20.71
C LEU A 390 -14.90 -1.64 19.31
N PHE A 391 -13.91 -2.16 18.57
CA PHE A 391 -13.47 -1.60 17.28
C PHE A 391 -13.72 -2.55 16.11
N ILE A 392 -13.77 -3.86 16.38
CA ILE A 392 -13.83 -4.90 15.36
C ILE A 392 -15.05 -5.77 15.62
N ARG A 393 -15.88 -5.95 14.60
CA ARG A 393 -16.98 -6.90 14.63
C ARG A 393 -16.48 -8.26 14.17
N ASP A 394 -16.70 -9.28 14.98
CA ASP A 394 -16.40 -10.67 14.63
C ASP A 394 -17.08 -11.07 13.30
N GLY A 395 -16.34 -11.75 12.43
CA GLY A 395 -16.79 -12.15 11.09
C GLY A 395 -16.97 -10.99 10.10
N SER A 396 -16.48 -9.78 10.40
CA SER A 396 -16.49 -8.69 9.44
C SER A 396 -15.47 -8.92 8.32
N ALA A 397 -15.77 -8.43 7.10
CA ALA A 397 -14.84 -8.50 5.99
C ALA A 397 -13.59 -7.65 6.28
N LEU A 398 -12.40 -8.14 5.92
CA LEU A 398 -11.12 -7.46 6.04
C LEU A 398 -11.13 -6.13 5.27
N GLN A 399 -10.54 -5.09 5.86
CA GLN A 399 -10.44 -3.81 5.17
C GLN A 399 -9.61 -3.91 3.88
N GLY A 400 -10.04 -3.16 2.86
CA GLY A 400 -9.34 -3.04 1.57
C GLY A 400 -9.62 -4.19 0.60
N GLN A 401 -10.25 -5.27 1.06
CA GLN A 401 -10.58 -6.43 0.24
C GLN A 401 -11.97 -6.28 -0.39
N SER A 402 -12.03 -6.29 -1.72
CA SER A 402 -13.28 -6.40 -2.48
C SER A 402 -13.62 -7.86 -2.73
N ASP A 403 -14.91 -8.21 -2.59
CA ASP A 403 -15.41 -9.55 -2.80
C ASP A 403 -15.19 -10.06 -4.23
N ASP A 404 -15.43 -9.18 -5.21
CA ASP A 404 -15.30 -9.48 -6.63
C ASP A 404 -14.38 -8.46 -7.29
N ILE A 405 -13.44 -8.96 -8.09
CA ILE A 405 -12.65 -8.16 -9.02
C ILE A 405 -12.69 -8.87 -10.37
N ALA A 406 -13.06 -8.15 -11.42
CA ALA A 406 -13.12 -8.69 -12.77
C ALA A 406 -12.49 -7.72 -13.77
N ASN A 407 -11.71 -8.23 -14.71
CA ASN A 407 -11.17 -7.44 -15.80
C ASN A 407 -11.44 -8.18 -17.11
N LEU A 408 -11.95 -7.49 -18.12
CA LEU A 408 -12.21 -8.00 -19.46
C LEU A 408 -11.53 -7.09 -20.48
N GLN A 409 -10.81 -7.71 -21.40
CA GLN A 409 -10.10 -7.03 -22.48
C GLN A 409 -10.53 -7.63 -23.81
N ILE A 410 -10.86 -6.75 -24.75
CA ILE A 410 -11.09 -7.11 -26.15
C ILE A 410 -10.15 -6.23 -26.96
N GLY A 411 -9.25 -6.85 -27.70
CA GLY A 411 -8.23 -6.10 -28.43
C GLY A 411 -7.97 -6.65 -29.82
N VAL A 412 -7.38 -5.78 -30.64
CA VAL A 412 -6.81 -6.11 -31.93
C VAL A 412 -5.34 -5.73 -31.90
N GLU A 413 -4.47 -6.65 -32.28
CA GLU A 413 -3.02 -6.43 -32.33
C GLU A 413 -2.44 -6.91 -33.66
N SER A 414 -1.33 -6.32 -34.08
CA SER A 414 -0.53 -6.75 -35.23
C SER A 414 0.93 -6.82 -34.81
N GLU A 415 1.53 -7.99 -34.99
CA GLU A 415 2.91 -8.25 -34.62
C GLU A 415 3.88 -7.51 -35.56
N SER A 416 3.59 -7.50 -36.87
CA SER A 416 4.45 -6.85 -37.86
C SER A 416 4.51 -5.33 -37.67
N THR A 417 3.39 -4.69 -37.33
CA THR A 417 3.30 -3.24 -37.18
C THR A 417 3.46 -2.76 -35.74
N HIS A 418 3.61 -3.68 -34.77
CA HIS A 418 3.65 -3.38 -33.34
C HIS A 418 2.51 -2.45 -32.89
N SER A 419 1.34 -2.58 -33.54
CA SER A 419 0.15 -1.76 -33.27
C SER A 419 -0.87 -2.56 -32.48
N GLN A 420 -1.56 -1.88 -31.58
CA GLN A 420 -2.54 -2.48 -30.68
C GLN A 420 -3.65 -1.47 -30.37
N ALA A 421 -4.90 -1.93 -30.41
CA ALA A 421 -6.05 -1.24 -29.84
C ALA A 421 -6.75 -2.19 -28.87
N THR A 422 -7.01 -1.76 -27.64
CA THR A 422 -7.62 -2.61 -26.62
C THR A 422 -8.68 -1.82 -25.85
N LEU A 423 -9.89 -2.38 -25.82
CA LEU A 423 -10.95 -1.96 -24.93
C LEU A 423 -10.86 -2.79 -23.65
N ILE A 424 -10.81 -2.11 -22.51
CA ILE A 424 -10.61 -2.71 -21.19
C ILE A 424 -11.80 -2.31 -20.32
N ALA A 425 -12.51 -3.29 -19.77
CA ALA A 425 -13.53 -3.09 -18.76
C ALA A 425 -13.03 -3.68 -17.43
N ASN A 426 -12.93 -2.85 -16.40
CA ASN A 426 -12.51 -3.26 -15.06
C ASN A 426 -13.70 -3.09 -14.11
N TYR A 427 -13.95 -4.08 -13.26
CA TYR A 427 -14.95 -4.03 -12.20
C TYR A 427 -14.29 -4.36 -10.86
N VAL A 428 -14.57 -3.52 -9.87
CA VAL A 428 -14.16 -3.73 -8.48
C VAL A 428 -15.40 -3.59 -7.59
N GLY A 429 -15.72 -4.67 -6.89
CA GLY A 429 -16.82 -4.74 -5.95
C GLY A 429 -16.64 -3.84 -4.73
N GLU A 430 -17.70 -3.70 -3.96
CA GLU A 430 -17.64 -2.92 -2.72
C GLU A 430 -16.66 -3.53 -1.71
N ARG A 431 -16.10 -2.69 -0.85
CA ARG A 431 -15.14 -3.09 0.18
C ARG A 431 -15.22 -2.20 1.39
N VAL A 432 -14.85 -2.74 2.55
CA VAL A 432 -14.63 -1.93 3.75
C VAL A 432 -13.39 -1.07 3.54
N SER A 433 -13.54 0.26 3.63
CA SER A 433 -12.41 1.19 3.52
C SER A 433 -11.88 1.66 4.85
N ALA A 434 -12.68 1.60 5.92
CA ALA A 434 -12.24 1.75 7.30
C ALA A 434 -13.32 1.25 8.26
N ARG A 435 -12.91 0.83 9.46
CA ARG A 435 -13.82 0.47 10.54
C ARG A 435 -14.54 1.69 11.09
N GLY A 436 -15.84 1.52 11.33
CA GLY A 436 -16.66 2.54 11.97
C GLY A 436 -16.20 2.83 13.40
N ARG A 437 -16.73 3.91 13.98
CA ARG A 437 -16.61 4.13 15.43
C ARG A 437 -17.28 2.96 16.19
N PRO A 438 -16.92 2.71 17.46
CA PRO A 438 -17.61 1.73 18.29
C PRO A 438 -19.15 1.88 18.22
N GLY A 439 -19.83 0.83 17.76
CA GLY A 439 -21.29 0.80 17.57
C GLY A 439 -21.83 1.48 16.29
N GLN A 440 -20.97 1.97 15.40
CA GLN A 440 -21.34 2.52 14.09
C GLN A 440 -20.97 1.55 12.96
N PRO A 441 -21.66 1.62 11.80
CA PRO A 441 -21.31 0.80 10.65
C PRO A 441 -19.95 1.19 10.06
N ASP A 442 -19.31 0.23 9.39
CA ASP A 442 -18.08 0.43 8.64
C ASP A 442 -18.27 1.36 7.43
N TYR A 443 -17.18 2.01 7.02
CA TYR A 443 -17.15 2.83 5.82
C TYR A 443 -16.94 1.92 4.61
N ILE A 444 -17.81 2.05 3.61
CA ILE A 444 -17.82 1.21 2.41
C ILE A 444 -17.46 2.04 1.19
N ASP A 445 -16.45 1.61 0.45
CA ASP A 445 -16.14 2.15 -0.87
C ASP A 445 -16.86 1.34 -1.94
N LYS A 446 -17.35 2.03 -2.99
CA LYS A 446 -18.03 1.41 -4.14
C LYS A 446 -17.34 1.83 -5.43
N PRO A 447 -16.19 1.23 -5.78
CA PRO A 447 -15.40 1.65 -6.95
C PRO A 447 -16.16 1.48 -8.27
N GLY A 448 -16.86 0.34 -8.45
CA GLY A 448 -17.72 0.10 -9.62
C GLY A 448 -16.94 -0.30 -10.85
N THR A 449 -17.41 0.14 -12.03
CA THR A 449 -16.86 -0.26 -13.33
C THR A 449 -16.14 0.92 -14.01
N SER A 450 -14.92 0.69 -14.51
CA SER A 450 -14.22 1.58 -15.44
C SER A 450 -14.17 0.99 -16.85
N LEU A 451 -14.14 1.86 -17.86
CA LEU A 451 -13.99 1.48 -19.26
C LEU A 451 -12.90 2.34 -19.90
N ASP A 452 -11.86 1.70 -20.41
CA ASP A 452 -10.68 2.35 -20.96
C ASP A 452 -10.42 1.88 -22.39
N LEU A 453 -10.03 2.81 -23.27
CA LEU A 453 -9.57 2.51 -24.62
C LEU A 453 -8.10 2.90 -24.74
N VAL A 454 -7.25 1.90 -24.99
CA VAL A 454 -5.81 2.11 -25.19
C VAL A 454 -5.47 1.85 -26.65
N ILE A 455 -4.80 2.81 -27.29
CA ILE A 455 -4.32 2.69 -28.66
C ILE A 455 -2.81 2.95 -28.66
N LYS A 456 -2.05 1.98 -29.17
CA LYS A 456 -0.61 2.06 -29.36
C LYS A 456 -0.29 1.81 -30.82
N LYS A 457 0.63 2.60 -31.37
CA LYS A 457 1.20 2.39 -32.70
C LYS A 457 2.72 2.50 -32.59
N GLY A 458 3.40 1.43 -33.01
CA GLY A 458 4.86 1.36 -33.11
C GLY A 458 5.38 1.95 -34.41
#